data_AF-A0A6M3XAE9-F1
#
_entry.id   AF-A0A6M3XAE9-F1
#
_cell.length_a   1.000
_cell.length_b   1.000
_cell.length_c   1.000
_cell.angle_alpha   90.00
_cell.angle_beta   90.00
_cell.angle_gamma   90.00
#
_symmetry.space_group_name_H-M   'P 1'
#
loop_
_entity.id
_entity.type
_entity.pdbx_description
1 polymer ?
#
loop_
_entity_poly.entity_id
_entity_poly.type
_entity_poly.pdbx_seq_one_letter_code
_entity_poly.pdbx_strand_id
1 'polypeptide(L)'
;MKTKKWKDGLLCLDKEGKIITMPTEAERKKPPKKKAKPPPPEPTCEECGCSPCECCPDCERPPGCCTCNDCPDCGCDPCTCNECENCGEDPCVCGPSEKTASILWGLDQELNLTREAADFYVLVALTVDYPNDARPKYALAEKVGYLADQFARYIDMAIGGELRHAPSELDECDFEGYKIPKTAHRGAAWAKWKDIREEKGIQALKGAWNIFSAPGWGDSYGGESWARVANALIQYESGEWSPQMFVDQVFSIRHNGGPVFDKIWNLGYLEFILNDAQHARILNIVQRASDGVKNLHYALLKEDITGVQEG
;
A
#
# COMPACT_ATOMS: atom_id res chain seq x y z
N MET A 1 -29.82 24.02 16.84
CA MET A 1 -28.91 23.80 15.71
C MET A 1 -29.67 23.12 14.58
N LYS A 2 -29.76 23.74 13.40
CA LYS A 2 -30.45 23.17 12.24
C LYS A 2 -29.50 22.20 11.53
N THR A 3 -29.68 20.90 11.69
CA THR A 3 -28.99 19.89 10.89
C THR A 3 -29.75 19.73 9.58
N LYS A 4 -29.12 20.17 8.49
CA LYS A 4 -29.61 19.92 7.13
C LYS A 4 -28.88 18.67 6.65
N LYS A 5 -29.59 17.53 6.56
CA LYS A 5 -29.10 16.32 5.88
C LYS A 5 -28.87 16.68 4.42
N TRP A 6 -27.61 16.71 3.99
CA TRP A 6 -27.26 16.80 2.57
C TRP A 6 -26.70 15.45 2.14
N LYS A 7 -27.30 14.94 1.06
CA LYS A 7 -26.90 13.73 0.36
C LYS A 7 -25.63 14.04 -0.44
N ASP A 8 -24.67 13.13 -0.33
CA ASP A 8 -23.65 12.82 -1.35
C ASP A 8 -22.53 13.86 -1.55
N GLY A 9 -21.44 13.71 -0.78
CA GLY A 9 -20.14 14.35 -1.05
C GLY A 9 -19.55 15.05 0.17
N LEU A 10 -18.50 14.47 0.76
CA LEU A 10 -17.65 15.14 1.75
C LEU A 10 -16.81 16.18 1.01
N LEU A 11 -17.08 17.45 1.29
CA LEU A 11 -16.34 18.60 0.75
C LEU A 11 -15.07 18.79 1.61
N CYS A 12 -13.92 19.04 0.98
CA CYS A 12 -12.78 19.60 1.73
C CYS A 12 -13.21 20.96 2.28
N LEU A 13 -13.22 21.07 3.59
CA LEU A 13 -13.41 22.33 4.29
C LEU A 13 -12.02 22.84 4.70
N ASP A 14 -11.81 24.15 4.59
CA ASP A 14 -10.66 24.78 5.24
C ASP A 14 -10.84 24.73 6.76
N LYS A 15 -9.79 25.14 7.47
CA LYS A 15 -9.77 25.26 8.94
C LYS A 15 -10.86 26.19 9.50
N GLU A 16 -11.47 27.05 8.69
CA GLU A 16 -12.61 27.89 9.04
C GLU A 16 -13.98 27.22 8.73
N GLY A 17 -13.97 25.97 8.26
CA GLY A 17 -15.18 25.22 7.91
C GLY A 17 -15.79 25.65 6.57
N LYS A 18 -15.07 26.42 5.75
CA LYS A 18 -15.54 26.90 4.45
C LYS A 18 -15.12 25.92 3.36
N ILE A 19 -16.03 25.68 2.42
CA ILE A 19 -15.82 24.78 1.29
C ILE A 19 -14.65 25.31 0.45
N ILE A 20 -13.60 24.49 0.31
CA ILE A 20 -12.50 24.74 -0.61
C ILE A 20 -12.99 24.43 -2.02
N THR A 21 -13.37 25.47 -2.76
CA THR A 21 -13.72 25.34 -4.18
C THR A 21 -12.43 25.19 -4.98
N MET A 22 -12.13 23.96 -5.42
CA MET A 22 -11.02 23.70 -6.32
C MET A 22 -11.26 24.35 -7.69
N PRO A 23 -10.19 24.75 -8.41
CA PRO A 23 -10.31 25.26 -9.78
C PRO A 23 -11.01 24.22 -10.67
N THR A 24 -11.86 24.69 -11.57
CA THR A 24 -12.53 23.87 -12.59
C THR A 24 -11.51 23.15 -13.48
N GLU A 25 -11.88 22.03 -14.11
CA GLU A 25 -11.01 21.31 -15.04
C GLU A 25 -10.47 22.24 -16.16
N ALA A 26 -11.27 23.21 -16.59
CA ALA A 26 -10.89 24.24 -17.56
C ALA A 26 -9.81 25.20 -17.02
N GLU A 27 -9.79 25.46 -15.72
CA GLU A 27 -8.77 26.28 -15.06
C GLU A 27 -7.46 25.51 -14.86
N ARG A 28 -7.53 24.19 -14.65
CA ARG A 28 -6.35 23.31 -14.49
C ARG A 28 -5.63 23.02 -15.78
N LYS A 29 -6.34 22.95 -16.91
CA LYS A 29 -5.74 22.78 -18.24
C LYS A 29 -4.99 24.02 -18.73
N LYS A 30 -5.05 25.15 -18.01
CA LYS A 30 -4.20 26.30 -18.32
C LYS A 30 -2.77 25.93 -17.95
N PRO A 31 -1.84 25.85 -18.91
CA PRO A 31 -0.44 25.56 -18.60
C PRO A 31 0.06 26.62 -17.61
N PRO A 32 0.81 26.22 -16.57
CA PRO A 32 1.36 27.18 -15.62
C PRO A 32 2.16 28.21 -16.40
N LYS A 33 1.94 29.51 -16.12
CA LYS A 33 2.78 30.58 -16.67
C LYS A 33 4.20 30.36 -16.17
N LYS A 34 5.01 29.62 -16.94
CA LYS A 34 6.43 29.41 -16.65
C LYS A 34 7.10 30.78 -16.69
N LYS A 35 7.35 31.38 -15.53
CA LYS A 35 8.39 32.40 -15.42
C LYS A 35 9.69 31.69 -15.76
N ALA A 36 10.39 32.15 -16.79
CA ALA A 36 11.68 31.61 -17.17
C ALA A 36 12.60 31.66 -15.93
N LYS A 37 13.07 30.50 -15.47
CA LYS A 37 14.16 30.45 -14.48
C LYS A 37 15.41 30.97 -15.19
N PRO A 38 16.16 31.91 -14.60
CA PRO A 38 17.48 32.24 -15.11
C PRO A 38 18.35 30.96 -15.15
N PRO A 39 19.25 30.82 -16.13
CA PRO A 39 20.14 29.68 -16.20
C PRO A 39 20.95 29.58 -14.89
N PRO A 40 21.17 28.37 -14.35
CA PRO A 40 22.07 28.20 -13.22
C PRO A 40 23.48 28.64 -13.63
N PRO A 41 24.26 29.26 -12.72
CA PRO A 41 25.68 29.52 -12.99
C PRO A 41 26.41 28.20 -13.25
N GLU A 42 27.36 28.22 -14.19
CA GLU A 42 28.23 27.08 -14.47
C GLU A 42 29.09 26.77 -13.23
N PRO A 43 29.13 25.51 -12.75
CA PRO A 43 29.99 25.17 -11.62
C PRO A 43 31.45 25.22 -12.07
N THR A 44 32.23 26.10 -11.44
CA THR A 44 33.69 26.10 -11.55
C THR A 44 34.28 25.12 -10.53
N CYS A 45 35.24 24.31 -10.98
CA CYS A 45 35.79 23.16 -10.26
C CYS A 45 36.66 23.53 -9.03
N GLU A 46 36.70 24.78 -8.60
CA GLU A 46 37.61 25.26 -7.55
C GLU A 46 36.99 25.29 -6.15
N GLU A 47 35.68 25.06 -6.01
CA GLU A 47 34.97 25.23 -4.71
C GLU A 47 34.64 23.92 -3.98
N CYS A 48 34.93 22.73 -4.53
CA CYS A 48 34.45 21.49 -3.89
C CYS A 48 35.31 20.96 -2.73
N GLY A 49 36.56 21.40 -2.55
CA GLY A 49 37.36 21.06 -1.35
C GLY A 49 37.49 19.57 -0.99
N CYS A 50 37.09 18.65 -1.87
CA CYS A 50 37.08 17.22 -1.60
C CYS A 50 38.51 16.69 -1.68
N SER A 51 39.06 16.24 -0.55
CA SER A 51 40.12 15.25 -0.55
C SER A 51 39.66 14.00 -1.31
N PRO A 52 40.56 13.27 -2.00
CA PRO A 52 40.19 12.06 -2.73
C PRO A 52 39.56 11.05 -1.77
N CYS A 53 38.38 10.50 -2.08
CA CYS A 53 37.87 9.36 -1.30
C CYS A 53 38.79 8.17 -1.57
N GLU A 54 39.44 7.69 -0.50
CA GLU A 54 40.12 6.39 -0.50
C GLU A 54 39.05 5.30 -0.48
N CYS A 55 38.37 5.12 -1.60
CA CYS A 55 37.35 4.09 -1.74
C CYS A 55 37.97 2.84 -2.36
N CYS A 56 38.12 1.80 -1.51
CA CYS A 56 38.30 0.36 -1.78
C CYS A 56 39.32 -0.05 -2.87
N PRO A 57 40.47 -0.68 -2.51
CA PRO A 57 41.49 -1.10 -3.47
C PRO A 57 41.02 -2.15 -4.49
N ASP A 58 39.85 -2.77 -4.29
CA ASP A 58 39.31 -3.83 -5.16
C ASP A 58 38.17 -3.35 -6.08
N CYS A 59 37.84 -2.06 -6.10
CA CYS A 59 36.77 -1.55 -6.96
C CYS A 59 37.32 -1.08 -8.33
N GLU A 60 37.20 -1.90 -9.38
CA GLU A 60 37.63 -1.56 -10.75
C GLU A 60 36.78 -0.48 -11.45
N ARG A 61 35.88 0.24 -10.75
CA ARG A 61 35.03 1.27 -11.37
C ARG A 61 35.70 2.66 -11.33
N PRO A 62 35.55 3.46 -12.39
CA PRO A 62 36.11 4.81 -12.43
C PRO A 62 35.51 5.72 -11.35
N PRO A 63 36.30 6.68 -10.83
CA PRO A 63 35.86 7.62 -9.81
C PRO A 63 34.67 8.44 -10.31
N GLY A 64 33.55 8.37 -9.58
CA GLY A 64 32.27 9.02 -9.92
C GLY A 64 31.06 8.09 -10.02
N CYS A 65 31.20 6.79 -9.77
CA CYS A 65 30.14 5.80 -10.04
C CYS A 65 29.43 5.23 -8.78
N CYS A 66 29.72 5.72 -7.58
CA CYS A 66 29.08 5.21 -6.36
C CYS A 66 27.81 6.01 -6.04
N THR A 67 26.68 5.68 -6.69
CA THR A 67 25.40 5.83 -6.00
C THR A 67 25.33 4.71 -4.98
N CYS A 68 25.38 5.04 -3.69
CA CYS A 68 25.55 4.13 -2.55
C CYS A 68 24.48 3.03 -2.41
N ASN A 69 23.52 2.93 -3.33
CA ASN A 69 22.42 1.97 -3.28
C ASN A 69 22.79 0.56 -3.77
N ASP A 70 23.90 0.38 -4.50
CA ASP A 70 24.17 -0.87 -5.23
C ASP A 70 25.47 -1.60 -4.84
N CYS A 71 26.03 -1.35 -3.65
CA CYS A 71 27.23 -2.06 -3.19
C CYS A 71 26.87 -3.17 -2.18
N PRO A 72 26.70 -4.44 -2.60
CA PRO A 72 26.32 -5.53 -1.70
C PRO A 72 27.43 -5.91 -0.69
N ASP A 73 28.68 -5.51 -0.94
CA ASP A 73 29.84 -5.90 -0.14
C ASP A 73 30.28 -4.85 0.90
N CYS A 74 29.69 -3.65 0.92
CA CYS A 74 30.21 -2.59 1.79
C CYS A 74 29.88 -2.77 3.28
N GLY A 75 29.08 -3.78 3.66
CA GLY A 75 28.66 -3.98 5.06
C GLY A 75 27.91 -2.79 5.67
N CYS A 76 27.56 -1.79 4.84
CA CYS A 76 26.80 -0.63 5.24
C CYS A 76 25.36 -1.11 5.46
N ASP A 77 24.95 -1.27 6.71
CA ASP A 77 23.53 -1.42 7.06
C ASP A 77 22.74 -0.31 6.32
N PRO A 78 21.53 -0.58 5.79
CA PRO A 78 20.74 0.42 5.09
C PRO A 78 20.50 1.61 6.02
N CYS A 79 21.28 2.68 5.82
CA CYS A 79 21.27 3.96 6.50
C CYS A 79 20.26 4.06 7.66
N THR A 80 20.66 3.62 8.86
CA THR A 80 20.02 3.99 10.13
C THR A 80 20.55 5.36 10.60
N CYS A 81 20.84 6.26 9.66
CA CYS A 81 21.55 7.50 9.91
C CYS A 81 20.64 8.51 10.61
N ASN A 82 20.66 8.49 11.94
CA ASN A 82 20.30 9.66 12.73
C ASN A 82 21.25 10.84 12.48
N GLU A 83 22.41 10.59 11.87
CA GLU A 83 23.45 11.58 11.56
C GLU A 83 24.02 11.29 10.15
N CYS A 84 23.31 11.69 9.10
CA CYS A 84 23.84 11.61 7.74
C CYS A 84 24.74 12.83 7.47
N GLU A 85 26.04 12.72 7.72
CA GLU A 85 27.02 13.79 7.42
C GLU A 85 27.07 14.14 5.91
N ASN A 86 26.56 13.26 5.03
CA ASN A 86 26.69 13.38 3.57
C ASN A 86 25.49 14.01 2.85
N CYS A 87 24.35 14.24 3.49
CA CYS A 87 23.19 14.80 2.77
C CYS A 87 23.20 16.33 2.68
N GLY A 88 23.99 17.03 3.52
CA GLY A 88 24.12 18.49 3.52
C GLY A 88 22.84 19.30 3.81
N GLU A 89 21.68 18.64 3.90
CA GLU A 89 20.38 19.24 4.19
C GLU A 89 19.98 18.96 5.64
N ASP A 90 19.79 20.03 6.42
CA ASP A 90 19.20 20.00 7.76
C ASP A 90 17.71 20.37 7.67
N PRO A 91 16.77 19.47 8.05
CA PRO A 91 16.99 18.11 8.56
C PRO A 91 17.18 17.05 7.45
N CYS A 92 17.91 15.97 7.73
CA CYS A 92 18.15 14.90 6.76
C CYS A 92 16.84 14.34 6.20
N VAL A 93 16.70 14.37 4.87
CA VAL A 93 15.52 13.84 4.15
C VAL A 93 15.64 12.32 3.89
N CYS A 94 16.72 11.69 4.38
CA CYS A 94 17.01 10.27 4.29
C CYS A 94 16.10 9.43 5.20
N GLY A 95 14.81 9.34 4.90
CA GLY A 95 13.93 8.40 5.59
C GLY A 95 14.31 6.93 5.33
N PRO A 96 13.72 5.99 6.08
CA PRO A 96 14.02 4.57 5.93
C PRO A 96 13.81 4.09 4.50
N SER A 97 14.58 3.08 4.08
CA SER A 97 14.34 2.38 2.82
C SER A 97 12.92 1.80 2.76
N GLU A 98 12.39 1.52 1.56
CA GLU A 98 11.07 0.88 1.42
C GLU A 98 11.01 -0.46 2.18
N LYS A 99 12.09 -1.25 2.15
CA LYS A 99 12.21 -2.51 2.90
C LYS A 99 12.20 -2.30 4.41
N THR A 100 12.95 -1.32 4.91
CA THR A 100 12.98 -1.01 6.35
C THR A 100 11.61 -0.52 6.81
N ALA A 101 10.97 0.34 6.03
CA ALA A 101 9.65 0.86 6.33
C ALA A 101 8.57 -0.25 6.29
N SER A 102 8.60 -1.18 5.34
CA SER A 102 7.64 -2.30 5.33
C SER A 102 7.79 -3.22 6.55
N ILE A 103 9.01 -3.40 7.07
CA ILE A 103 9.27 -4.10 8.33
C ILE A 103 8.68 -3.33 9.52
N LEU A 104 8.78 -2.00 9.55
CA LEU A 104 8.16 -1.18 10.60
C LEU A 104 6.63 -1.35 10.64
N TRP A 105 6.01 -1.64 9.49
CA TRP A 105 4.59 -1.95 9.38
C TRP A 105 4.25 -3.42 9.73
N GLY A 106 5.25 -4.24 10.08
CA GLY A 106 5.05 -5.64 10.47
C GLY A 106 4.48 -6.49 9.33
N LEU A 107 4.91 -6.19 8.09
CA LEU A 107 4.51 -6.93 6.89
C LEU A 107 5.43 -8.13 6.66
N ASP A 108 4.82 -9.29 6.41
CA ASP A 108 5.53 -10.46 5.91
C ASP A 108 6.01 -10.21 4.48
N GLN A 109 7.32 -10.05 4.29
CA GLN A 109 7.89 -9.75 2.98
C GLN A 109 7.85 -10.94 2.02
N GLU A 110 7.71 -12.16 2.55
CA GLU A 110 7.76 -13.40 1.77
C GLU A 110 6.35 -13.93 1.44
N LEU A 111 5.32 -13.12 1.69
CA LEU A 111 3.93 -13.49 1.43
C LEU A 111 3.69 -13.77 -0.05
N ASN A 112 3.39 -15.03 -0.37
CA ASN A 112 3.06 -15.45 -1.74
C ASN A 112 1.55 -15.30 -2.01
N LEU A 113 1.14 -14.12 -2.49
CA LEU A 113 -0.27 -13.81 -2.72
C LEU A 113 -1.00 -14.79 -3.65
N THR A 114 -0.30 -15.41 -4.61
CA THR A 114 -0.92 -16.43 -5.47
C THR A 114 -1.35 -17.64 -4.66
N ARG A 115 -0.46 -18.16 -3.80
CA ARG A 115 -0.75 -19.30 -2.93
C ARG A 115 -1.79 -18.94 -1.87
N GLU A 116 -1.66 -17.77 -1.26
CA GLU A 116 -2.60 -17.33 -0.21
C GLU A 116 -4.02 -17.12 -0.73
N ALA A 117 -4.17 -16.55 -1.93
CA ALA A 117 -5.47 -16.46 -2.60
C ALA A 117 -6.04 -17.86 -2.92
N ALA A 118 -5.19 -18.78 -3.40
CA ALA A 118 -5.62 -20.13 -3.72
C ALA A 118 -6.11 -20.87 -2.47
N ASP A 119 -5.37 -20.78 -1.36
CA ASP A 119 -5.77 -21.34 -0.07
C ASP A 119 -7.11 -20.77 0.40
N PHE A 120 -7.25 -19.44 0.37
CA PHE A 120 -8.47 -18.76 0.78
C PHE A 120 -9.69 -19.25 0.00
N TYR A 121 -9.65 -19.22 -1.34
CA TYR A 121 -10.82 -19.59 -2.15
C TYR A 121 -11.14 -21.09 -2.11
N VAL A 122 -10.14 -21.98 -1.98
CA VAL A 122 -10.40 -23.41 -1.77
C VAL A 122 -11.05 -23.65 -0.42
N LEU A 123 -10.57 -23.00 0.64
CA LEU A 123 -11.17 -23.13 1.98
C LEU A 123 -12.60 -22.59 2.01
N VAL A 124 -12.88 -21.46 1.36
CA VAL A 124 -14.25 -20.94 1.20
C VAL A 124 -15.14 -21.99 0.52
N ALA A 125 -14.72 -22.55 -0.62
CA ALA A 125 -15.48 -23.60 -1.31
C ALA A 125 -15.75 -24.82 -0.41
N LEU A 126 -14.72 -25.30 0.30
CA LEU A 126 -14.86 -26.44 1.22
C LEU A 126 -15.85 -26.17 2.37
N THR A 127 -15.95 -24.94 2.88
CA THR A 127 -16.96 -24.61 3.91
C THR A 127 -18.39 -24.63 3.39
N VAL A 128 -18.58 -24.45 2.08
CA VAL A 128 -19.88 -24.54 1.41
C VAL A 128 -20.22 -26.00 1.11
N ASP A 129 -19.27 -26.74 0.55
CA ASP A 129 -19.47 -28.14 0.15
C ASP A 129 -19.60 -29.08 1.37
N TYR A 130 -18.90 -28.78 2.47
CA TYR A 130 -18.87 -29.58 3.70
C TYR A 130 -19.30 -28.76 4.91
N PRO A 131 -20.57 -28.30 4.98
CA PRO A 131 -21.01 -27.34 6.00
C PRO A 131 -21.00 -27.90 7.42
N ASN A 132 -20.99 -29.22 7.59
CA ASN A 132 -20.92 -29.88 8.91
C ASN A 132 -19.49 -30.21 9.34
N ASP A 133 -18.50 -30.07 8.46
CA ASP A 133 -17.11 -30.34 8.80
C ASP A 133 -16.46 -29.11 9.43
N ALA A 134 -15.88 -29.29 10.62
CA ALA A 134 -15.24 -28.20 11.35
C ALA A 134 -13.84 -27.87 10.81
N ARG A 135 -13.14 -28.81 10.16
CA ARG A 135 -11.77 -28.65 9.66
C ARG A 135 -11.63 -27.47 8.69
N PRO A 136 -12.42 -27.34 7.60
CA PRO A 136 -12.29 -26.22 6.68
C PRO A 136 -12.67 -24.89 7.33
N LYS A 137 -13.61 -24.88 8.29
CA LYS A 137 -14.02 -23.66 9.01
C LYS A 137 -12.89 -23.12 9.88
N TYR A 138 -12.21 -23.99 10.64
CA TYR A 138 -11.06 -23.57 11.44
C TYR A 138 -9.90 -23.09 10.57
N ALA A 139 -9.57 -23.83 9.52
CA ALA A 139 -8.52 -23.44 8.59
C ALA A 139 -8.83 -22.11 7.89
N LEU A 140 -10.10 -21.88 7.48
CA LEU A 140 -10.53 -20.61 6.90
C LEU A 140 -10.41 -19.46 7.91
N ALA A 141 -10.87 -19.66 9.15
CA ALA A 141 -10.82 -18.62 10.18
C ALA A 141 -9.38 -18.19 10.49
N GLU A 142 -8.45 -19.13 10.62
CA GLU A 142 -7.02 -18.85 10.80
C GLU A 142 -6.45 -18.08 9.60
N LYS A 143 -6.72 -18.56 8.38
CA LYS A 143 -6.25 -17.92 7.15
C LYS A 143 -6.78 -16.49 7.01
N VAL A 144 -8.07 -16.30 7.25
CA VAL A 144 -8.74 -14.99 7.19
C VAL A 144 -8.16 -14.04 8.22
N GLY A 145 -7.95 -14.47 9.47
CA GLY A 145 -7.38 -13.63 10.52
C GLY A 145 -5.98 -13.14 10.16
N TYR A 146 -5.13 -14.04 9.68
CA TYR A 146 -3.78 -13.70 9.23
C TYR A 146 -3.78 -12.76 8.02
N LEU A 147 -4.55 -13.06 6.97
CA LEU A 147 -4.58 -12.23 5.76
C LEU A 147 -5.21 -10.86 6.02
N ALA A 148 -6.27 -10.78 6.83
CA ALA A 148 -6.91 -9.51 7.15
C ALA A 148 -5.94 -8.56 7.89
N ASP A 149 -5.15 -9.08 8.83
CA ASP A 149 -4.12 -8.30 9.52
C ASP A 149 -3.03 -7.80 8.55
N GLN A 150 -2.49 -8.68 7.71
CA GLN A 150 -1.46 -8.32 6.74
C GLN A 150 -1.98 -7.32 5.68
N PHE A 151 -3.19 -7.52 5.19
CA PHE A 151 -3.80 -6.66 4.18
C PHE A 151 -4.14 -5.28 4.74
N ALA A 152 -4.63 -5.19 5.98
CA ALA A 152 -4.90 -3.93 6.62
C ALA A 152 -3.63 -3.09 6.77
N ARG A 153 -2.56 -3.67 7.33
CA ARG A 153 -1.26 -3.00 7.47
C ARG A 153 -0.69 -2.57 6.13
N TYR A 154 -0.78 -3.44 5.12
CA TYR A 154 -0.27 -3.13 3.78
C TYR A 154 -1.04 -1.96 3.17
N ILE A 155 -2.38 -2.02 3.18
CA ILE A 155 -3.23 -0.97 2.58
C ILE A 155 -2.98 0.36 3.28
N ASP A 156 -2.89 0.36 4.60
CA ASP A 156 -2.65 1.56 5.39
C ASP A 156 -1.30 2.21 5.04
N MET A 157 -0.24 1.39 4.99
CA MET A 157 1.07 1.82 4.52
C MET A 157 1.00 2.40 3.10
N ALA A 158 0.32 1.69 2.18
CA ALA A 158 0.22 2.10 0.77
C ALA A 158 -0.52 3.44 0.62
N ILE A 159 -1.60 3.65 1.38
CA ILE A 159 -2.35 4.91 1.46
C ILE A 159 -1.42 6.06 1.86
N GLY A 160 -0.66 5.90 2.94
CA GLY A 160 0.32 6.90 3.38
C GLY A 160 1.38 7.23 2.34
N GLY A 161 1.85 6.20 1.65
CA GLY A 161 2.76 6.35 0.53
C GLY A 161 2.14 7.24 -0.55
N GLU A 162 0.92 6.95 -0.98
CA GLU A 162 0.29 7.67 -2.08
C GLU A 162 -0.08 9.11 -1.74
N LEU A 163 -0.46 9.39 -0.49
CA LEU A 163 -0.77 10.75 -0.03
C LEU A 163 0.36 11.76 -0.29
N ARG A 164 1.62 11.30 -0.38
CA ARG A 164 2.77 12.18 -0.68
C ARG A 164 2.65 12.92 -2.01
N HIS A 165 1.83 12.41 -2.93
CA HIS A 165 1.57 12.97 -4.25
C HIS A 165 0.38 13.92 -4.30
N ALA A 166 -0.28 14.18 -3.18
CA ALA A 166 -1.41 15.11 -3.17
C ALA A 166 -0.97 16.49 -3.73
N PRO A 167 -1.79 17.17 -4.53
CA PRO A 167 -1.53 18.55 -4.92
C PRO A 167 -1.35 19.46 -3.71
N SER A 168 -0.53 20.51 -3.82
CA SER A 168 -0.32 21.50 -2.76
C SER A 168 -1.60 22.17 -2.29
N GLU A 169 -2.57 22.30 -3.19
CA GLU A 169 -3.88 22.89 -2.92
C GLU A 169 -4.74 22.02 -2.00
N LEU A 170 -4.40 20.73 -1.86
CA LEU A 170 -5.02 19.82 -0.90
C LEU A 170 -4.25 19.75 0.42
N ASP A 171 -3.12 20.45 0.57
CA ASP A 171 -2.38 20.52 1.84
C ASP A 171 -3.15 21.28 2.91
N GLU A 172 -4.09 22.12 2.49
CA GLU A 172 -5.01 22.85 3.36
C GLU A 172 -6.26 22.04 3.71
N CYS A 173 -6.49 20.86 3.11
CA CYS A 173 -7.57 19.98 3.55
C CYS A 173 -7.25 19.53 4.98
N ASP A 174 -7.98 20.12 5.93
CA ASP A 174 -7.66 20.02 7.35
C ASP A 174 -7.80 18.57 7.83
N PHE A 175 -6.66 18.01 8.21
CA PHE A 175 -6.52 16.68 8.77
C PHE A 175 -6.44 16.77 10.29
N GLU A 176 -7.40 17.45 10.91
CA GLU A 176 -7.34 17.82 12.34
C GLU A 176 -5.98 18.41 12.75
N GLY A 177 -5.40 19.28 11.89
CA GLY A 177 -4.11 19.93 12.11
C GLY A 177 -2.87 19.21 11.56
N TYR A 178 -3.01 18.07 10.84
CA TYR A 178 -1.86 17.33 10.31
C TYR A 178 -1.54 17.68 8.86
N LYS A 179 -0.26 17.98 8.61
CA LYS A 179 0.25 18.19 7.27
C LYS A 179 0.63 16.87 6.63
N ILE A 180 0.09 16.64 5.44
CA ILE A 180 0.43 15.51 4.57
C ILE A 180 1.96 15.45 4.39
N PRO A 181 2.60 14.27 4.50
CA PRO A 181 4.02 14.13 4.21
C PRO A 181 4.33 14.50 2.75
N LYS A 182 4.99 15.63 2.50
CA LYS A 182 5.58 15.93 1.18
C LYS A 182 7.02 15.45 1.17
N THR A 183 7.24 14.25 0.65
CA THR A 183 8.57 13.68 0.51
C THR A 183 8.68 12.93 -0.81
N ALA A 184 9.84 13.03 -1.46
CA ALA A 184 10.15 12.24 -2.64
C ALA A 184 10.34 10.75 -2.29
N HIS A 185 10.74 10.46 -1.05
CA HIS A 185 11.09 9.12 -0.59
C HIS A 185 9.86 8.40 -0.02
N ARG A 186 9.50 7.29 -0.65
CA ARG A 186 8.32 6.51 -0.27
C ARG A 186 8.40 5.95 1.15
N GLY A 187 9.55 5.40 1.55
CA GLY A 187 9.74 4.86 2.90
C GLY A 187 9.63 5.93 4.00
N ALA A 188 10.09 7.16 3.72
CA ALA A 188 9.87 8.31 4.60
C ALA A 188 8.38 8.65 4.76
N ALA A 189 7.61 8.60 3.66
CA ALA A 189 6.16 8.82 3.71
C ALA A 189 5.46 7.72 4.52
N TRP A 190 5.87 6.45 4.36
CA TRP A 190 5.33 5.32 5.11
C TRP A 190 5.60 5.42 6.61
N ALA A 191 6.80 5.82 7.02
CA ALA A 191 7.14 6.00 8.43
C ALA A 191 6.32 7.14 9.05
N LYS A 192 6.32 8.32 8.41
CA LYS A 192 5.55 9.47 8.92
C LYS A 192 4.05 9.21 8.94
N TRP A 193 3.53 8.46 7.96
CA TRP A 193 2.13 8.05 7.97
C TRP A 193 1.81 7.12 9.12
N LYS A 194 2.72 6.21 9.47
CA LYS A 194 2.56 5.33 10.62
C LYS A 194 2.40 6.13 11.92
N ASP A 195 3.24 7.15 12.13
CA ASP A 195 3.14 8.04 13.29
C ASP A 195 1.76 8.73 13.36
N ILE A 196 1.28 9.24 12.22
CA ILE A 196 -0.05 9.84 12.10
C ILE A 196 -1.14 8.81 12.44
N ARG A 197 -1.01 7.57 11.96
CA ARG A 197 -1.99 6.50 12.18
C ARG A 197 -2.03 6.04 13.63
N GLU A 198 -0.90 5.92 14.29
CA GLU A 198 -0.79 5.58 15.70
C GLU A 198 -1.44 6.65 16.59
N GLU A 199 -1.30 7.93 16.22
CA GLU A 199 -1.91 9.01 16.98
C GLU A 199 -3.42 9.17 16.71
N LYS A 200 -3.84 9.11 15.45
CA LYS A 200 -5.20 9.50 15.04
C LYS A 200 -6.17 8.34 14.83
N GLY A 201 -5.67 7.12 14.73
CA GLY A 201 -6.54 5.99 14.41
C GLY A 201 -7.31 6.20 13.10
N ILE A 202 -8.52 5.65 13.03
CA ILE A 202 -9.38 5.68 11.84
C ILE A 202 -9.69 7.09 11.31
N GLN A 203 -9.54 8.16 12.10
CA GLN A 203 -9.76 9.52 11.61
C GLN A 203 -8.75 9.92 10.54
N ALA A 204 -7.51 9.46 10.66
CA ALA A 204 -6.51 9.68 9.62
C ALA A 204 -6.92 9.02 8.29
N LEU A 205 -7.46 7.80 8.33
CA LEU A 205 -7.97 7.15 7.12
C LEU A 205 -9.13 7.90 6.47
N LYS A 206 -10.06 8.42 7.28
CA LYS A 206 -11.17 9.24 6.77
C LYS A 206 -10.69 10.53 6.13
N GLY A 207 -9.68 11.17 6.71
CA GLY A 207 -9.00 12.29 6.08
C GLY A 207 -8.40 11.86 4.73
N ALA A 208 -7.71 10.72 4.67
CA ALA A 208 -7.04 10.26 3.46
C ALA A 208 -8.06 10.02 2.34
N TRP A 209 -9.16 9.38 2.71
CA TRP A 209 -10.32 9.19 1.84
C TRP A 209 -10.89 10.51 1.32
N ASN A 210 -11.02 11.54 2.17
CA ASN A 210 -11.47 12.87 1.75
C ASN A 210 -10.51 13.50 0.74
N ILE A 211 -9.20 13.44 0.99
CA ILE A 211 -8.19 13.99 0.07
C ILE A 211 -8.24 13.25 -1.26
N PHE A 212 -8.27 11.91 -1.26
CA PHE A 212 -8.34 11.14 -2.50
C PHE A 212 -9.64 11.38 -3.27
N SER A 213 -10.73 11.66 -2.56
CA SER A 213 -12.02 12.01 -3.16
C SER A 213 -12.06 13.44 -3.71
N ALA A 214 -11.16 14.31 -3.26
CA ALA A 214 -11.10 15.69 -3.71
C ALA A 214 -10.66 15.76 -5.18
N PRO A 215 -11.25 16.65 -6.00
CA PRO A 215 -10.85 16.79 -7.38
C PRO A 215 -9.50 17.52 -7.42
N GLY A 216 -8.47 16.96 -8.05
CA GLY A 216 -7.14 17.59 -8.03
C GLY A 216 -6.06 16.68 -8.59
N TRP A 217 -6.30 15.39 -8.43
CA TRP A 217 -5.43 14.31 -8.82
C TRP A 217 -5.24 14.22 -10.33
N GLY A 218 -4.01 13.90 -10.73
CA GLY A 218 -3.68 13.52 -12.10
C GLY A 218 -4.04 12.05 -12.37
N ASP A 219 -3.99 11.65 -13.63
CA ASP A 219 -4.45 10.32 -14.06
C ASP A 219 -3.67 9.15 -13.42
N SER A 220 -2.44 9.40 -12.97
CA SER A 220 -1.52 8.36 -12.48
C SER A 220 -1.41 8.25 -10.95
N TYR A 221 -1.99 9.18 -10.18
CA TYR A 221 -1.80 9.24 -8.73
C TYR A 221 -3.09 9.57 -7.98
N GLY A 222 -3.29 8.96 -6.81
CA GLY A 222 -4.42 9.21 -5.92
C GLY A 222 -5.80 9.13 -6.61
N GLY A 223 -6.68 10.07 -6.27
CA GLY A 223 -8.02 10.14 -6.87
C GLY A 223 -8.97 9.03 -6.40
N GLU A 224 -10.06 8.84 -7.14
CA GLU A 224 -11.17 7.95 -6.78
C GLU A 224 -10.72 6.49 -6.55
N SER A 225 -9.72 5.99 -7.27
CA SER A 225 -9.22 4.64 -7.06
C SER A 225 -8.58 4.46 -5.69
N TRP A 226 -7.78 5.43 -5.25
CA TRP A 226 -7.21 5.43 -3.89
C TRP A 226 -8.22 5.78 -2.81
N ALA A 227 -9.25 6.58 -3.13
CA ALA A 227 -10.39 6.76 -2.24
C ALA A 227 -11.10 5.41 -2.01
N ARG A 228 -11.32 4.59 -3.04
CA ARG A 228 -11.89 3.25 -2.87
C ARG A 228 -11.03 2.35 -1.99
N VAL A 229 -9.70 2.39 -2.16
CA VAL A 229 -8.74 1.66 -1.31
C VAL A 229 -8.86 2.11 0.16
N ALA A 230 -8.85 3.43 0.41
CA ALA A 230 -8.99 3.98 1.76
C ALA A 230 -10.34 3.63 2.40
N ASN A 231 -11.43 3.69 1.62
CA ASN A 231 -12.75 3.31 2.11
C ASN A 231 -12.81 1.83 2.49
N ALA A 232 -12.22 0.92 1.71
CA ALA A 232 -12.19 -0.50 2.06
C ALA A 232 -11.58 -0.75 3.45
N LEU A 233 -10.47 -0.06 3.77
CA LEU A 233 -9.86 -0.15 5.09
C LEU A 233 -10.72 0.50 6.18
N ILE A 234 -11.37 1.64 5.91
CA ILE A 234 -12.32 2.27 6.85
C ILE A 234 -13.48 1.33 7.17
N GLN A 235 -14.06 0.66 6.17
CA GLN A 235 -15.16 -0.28 6.38
C GLN A 235 -14.74 -1.48 7.24
N TYR A 236 -13.51 -1.97 7.06
CA TYR A 236 -12.96 -3.03 7.90
C TYR A 236 -12.68 -2.56 9.34
N GLU A 237 -11.95 -1.44 9.53
CA GLU A 237 -11.61 -0.94 10.87
C GLU A 237 -12.84 -0.46 11.67
N SER A 238 -13.91 -0.06 11.00
CA SER A 238 -15.18 0.29 11.65
C SER A 238 -16.05 -0.93 12.00
N GLY A 239 -15.68 -2.13 11.53
CA GLY A 239 -16.43 -3.36 11.76
C GLY A 239 -17.64 -3.56 10.82
N GLU A 240 -17.85 -2.66 9.85
CA GLU A 240 -18.89 -2.81 8.82
C GLU A 240 -18.57 -3.97 7.88
N TRP A 241 -17.28 -4.21 7.61
CA TRP A 241 -16.82 -5.38 6.85
C TRP A 241 -16.28 -6.45 7.79
N SER A 242 -16.77 -7.68 7.63
CA SER A 242 -16.14 -8.82 8.29
C SER A 242 -14.72 -9.05 7.75
N PRO A 243 -13.81 -9.67 8.52
CA PRO A 243 -12.47 -10.01 8.05
C PRO A 243 -12.47 -10.80 6.73
N GLN A 244 -13.39 -11.76 6.58
CA GLN A 244 -13.49 -12.56 5.35
C GLN A 244 -13.91 -11.70 4.15
N MET A 245 -14.87 -10.80 4.33
CA MET A 245 -15.31 -9.89 3.27
C MET A 245 -14.21 -8.89 2.91
N PHE A 246 -13.50 -8.35 3.90
CA PHE A 246 -12.35 -7.48 3.66
C PHE A 246 -11.27 -8.19 2.83
N VAL A 247 -10.87 -9.41 3.19
CA VAL A 247 -9.88 -10.19 2.44
C VAL A 247 -10.32 -10.41 0.99
N ASP A 248 -11.56 -10.87 0.78
CA ASP A 248 -12.10 -11.11 -0.56
C ASP A 248 -12.13 -9.84 -1.42
N GLN A 249 -12.66 -8.74 -0.87
CA GLN A 249 -12.74 -7.48 -1.60
C GLN A 249 -11.34 -6.97 -1.97
N VAL A 250 -10.42 -6.95 -1.01
CA VAL A 250 -9.09 -6.36 -1.19
C VAL A 250 -8.23 -7.11 -2.21
N PHE A 251 -8.35 -8.43 -2.33
CA PHE A 251 -7.65 -9.19 -3.37
C PHE A 251 -7.91 -8.62 -4.77
N SER A 252 -9.12 -8.11 -5.01
CA SER A 252 -9.57 -7.60 -6.31
C SER A 252 -9.42 -6.08 -6.47
N ILE A 253 -9.09 -5.34 -5.40
CA ILE A 253 -8.97 -3.88 -5.47
C ILE A 253 -7.76 -3.47 -6.32
N ARG A 254 -7.99 -2.48 -7.18
CA ARG A 254 -6.98 -1.90 -8.07
C ARG A 254 -6.86 -0.40 -7.84
N HIS A 255 -5.65 0.12 -7.96
CA HIS A 255 -5.36 1.54 -8.12
C HIS A 255 -5.13 1.87 -9.61
N ASN A 256 -4.74 3.12 -9.91
CA ASN A 256 -4.57 3.62 -11.27
C ASN A 256 -3.56 2.81 -12.11
N GLY A 257 -2.57 2.18 -11.47
CA GLY A 257 -1.52 1.41 -12.13
C GLY A 257 -1.66 -0.10 -12.10
N GLY A 258 -2.65 -0.67 -11.40
CA GLY A 258 -2.78 -2.12 -11.26
C GLY A 258 -3.32 -2.56 -9.90
N PRO A 259 -3.09 -3.83 -9.50
CA PRO A 259 -3.51 -4.34 -8.19
C PRO A 259 -2.90 -3.54 -7.04
N VAL A 260 -3.64 -3.38 -5.93
CA VAL A 260 -3.19 -2.61 -4.76
C VAL A 260 -1.88 -3.14 -4.14
N PHE A 261 -1.63 -4.44 -4.28
CA PHE A 261 -0.49 -5.14 -3.68
C PHE A 261 0.85 -5.05 -4.44
N ASP A 262 0.95 -4.17 -5.44
CA ASP A 262 2.10 -4.05 -6.34
C ASP A 262 3.35 -3.33 -5.76
N LYS A 263 3.38 -3.00 -4.47
CA LYS A 263 4.49 -2.25 -3.85
C LYS A 263 5.53 -3.13 -3.19
N ILE A 264 5.10 -4.22 -2.52
CA ILE A 264 6.00 -5.10 -1.74
C ILE A 264 5.94 -6.53 -2.26
N TRP A 265 4.73 -7.05 -2.50
CA TRP A 265 4.55 -8.46 -2.80
C TRP A 265 4.60 -8.75 -4.29
N ASN A 266 5.13 -9.94 -4.62
CA ASN A 266 5.07 -10.45 -5.98
C ASN A 266 3.65 -10.94 -6.28
N LEU A 267 3.05 -10.37 -7.32
CA LEU A 267 1.68 -10.67 -7.72
C LEU A 267 1.57 -11.99 -8.51
N GLY A 268 2.66 -12.49 -9.09
CA GLY A 268 2.74 -13.80 -9.74
C GLY A 268 1.54 -14.12 -10.64
N TYR A 269 0.79 -15.15 -10.26
CA TYR A 269 -0.41 -15.63 -10.96
C TYR A 269 -1.71 -15.25 -10.22
N LEU A 270 -1.69 -14.22 -9.38
CA LEU A 270 -2.85 -13.81 -8.58
C LEU A 270 -4.09 -13.59 -9.46
N GLU A 271 -3.95 -12.88 -10.58
CA GLU A 271 -5.07 -12.61 -11.49
C GLU A 271 -5.70 -13.90 -12.05
N PHE A 272 -4.91 -14.95 -12.30
CA PHE A 272 -5.45 -16.24 -12.72
C PHE A 272 -6.27 -16.90 -11.61
N ILE A 273 -5.83 -16.81 -10.35
CA ILE A 273 -6.61 -17.32 -9.20
C ILE A 273 -7.93 -16.58 -9.08
N LEU A 274 -7.91 -15.24 -9.14
CA LEU A 274 -9.13 -14.43 -9.01
C LEU A 274 -10.12 -14.72 -10.15
N ASN A 275 -9.60 -14.85 -11.37
CA ASN A 275 -10.41 -15.22 -12.53
C ASN A 275 -11.00 -16.64 -12.40
N ASP A 276 -10.22 -17.62 -11.93
CA ASP A 276 -10.74 -18.97 -11.70
C ASP A 276 -11.78 -18.99 -10.56
N ALA A 277 -11.58 -18.21 -9.49
CA ALA A 277 -12.53 -18.07 -8.39
C ALA A 277 -13.88 -17.48 -8.85
N GLN A 278 -13.84 -16.41 -9.65
CA GLN A 278 -15.05 -15.78 -10.22
C GLN A 278 -15.86 -16.75 -11.10
N HIS A 279 -15.19 -17.73 -11.73
CA HIS A 279 -15.82 -18.72 -12.60
C HIS A 279 -16.03 -20.08 -11.91
N ALA A 280 -15.89 -20.16 -10.58
CA ALA A 280 -16.03 -21.38 -9.78
C ALA A 280 -15.16 -22.56 -10.27
N ARG A 281 -13.98 -22.28 -10.83
CA ARG A 281 -13.02 -23.29 -11.34
C ARG A 281 -12.12 -23.82 -10.23
N ILE A 282 -12.72 -24.33 -9.14
CA ILE A 282 -12.01 -24.70 -7.90
C ILE A 282 -10.85 -25.68 -8.13
N LEU A 283 -11.00 -26.68 -9.02
CA LEU A 283 -9.94 -27.64 -9.30
C LEU A 283 -8.66 -26.99 -9.85
N ASN A 284 -8.77 -25.90 -10.61
CA ASN A 284 -7.60 -25.15 -11.10
C ASN A 284 -6.90 -24.40 -9.97
N ILE A 285 -7.68 -23.92 -9.00
CA ILE A 285 -7.21 -23.20 -7.82
C ILE A 285 -6.49 -24.16 -6.87
N VAL A 286 -7.05 -25.36 -6.64
CA VAL A 286 -6.45 -26.41 -5.79
C VAL A 286 -5.02 -26.73 -6.21
N GLN A 287 -4.69 -26.74 -7.50
CA GLN A 287 -3.32 -27.01 -7.96
C GLN A 287 -2.29 -25.99 -7.45
N ARG A 288 -2.72 -24.78 -7.11
CA ARG A 288 -1.88 -23.66 -6.65
C ARG A 288 -1.97 -23.40 -5.15
N ALA A 289 -2.89 -24.07 -4.45
CA ALA A 289 -2.97 -24.05 -3.00
C ALA A 289 -1.74 -24.70 -2.35
N SER A 290 -1.52 -24.40 -1.08
CA SER A 290 -0.56 -25.06 -0.21
C SER A 290 -0.89 -26.55 -0.03
N ASP A 291 0.12 -27.34 0.33
CA ASP A 291 -0.06 -28.78 0.52
C ASP A 291 -1.05 -29.09 1.64
N GLY A 292 -1.10 -28.26 2.69
CA GLY A 292 -2.08 -28.39 3.77
C GLY A 292 -3.53 -28.31 3.27
N VAL A 293 -3.84 -27.29 2.45
CA VAL A 293 -5.18 -27.10 1.88
C VAL A 293 -5.50 -28.16 0.82
N LYS A 294 -4.54 -28.54 -0.03
CA LYS A 294 -4.68 -29.65 -0.99
C LYS A 294 -5.02 -30.96 -0.29
N ASN A 295 -4.28 -31.32 0.75
CA ASN A 295 -4.49 -32.55 1.50
C ASN A 295 -5.86 -32.56 2.19
N LEU A 296 -6.30 -31.43 2.75
CA LEU A 296 -7.64 -31.29 3.31
C LEU A 296 -8.72 -31.51 2.24
N HIS A 297 -8.58 -30.89 1.07
CA HIS A 297 -9.51 -31.05 -0.04
C HIS A 297 -9.62 -32.52 -0.48
N TYR A 298 -8.49 -33.21 -0.68
CA TYR A 298 -8.49 -34.61 -1.09
C TYR A 298 -9.02 -35.57 -0.01
N ALA A 299 -8.77 -35.28 1.27
CA ALA A 299 -9.31 -36.07 2.37
C ALA A 299 -10.84 -36.03 2.38
N LEU A 300 -11.43 -34.83 2.28
CA LEU A 300 -12.89 -34.65 2.27
C LEU A 300 -13.55 -35.29 1.05
N LEU A 301 -12.94 -35.15 -0.14
CA LEU A 301 -13.44 -35.82 -1.36
C LEU A 301 -13.41 -37.35 -1.23
N LYS A 302 -12.35 -37.91 -0.63
CA LYS A 302 -12.24 -39.36 -0.43
C LYS A 302 -13.30 -39.87 0.54
N GLU A 303 -13.52 -39.17 1.65
CA GLU A 303 -14.54 -39.51 2.65
C GLU A 303 -15.94 -39.54 2.02
N ASP A 304 -16.28 -38.54 1.19
CA ASP A 304 -17.55 -38.46 0.47
C ASP A 304 -17.76 -39.64 -0.49
N ILE A 305 -16.73 -40.01 -1.25
CA ILE A 305 -16.78 -41.18 -2.16
C ILE A 305 -17.00 -42.49 -1.38
N THR A 306 -16.35 -42.66 -0.23
CA THR A 306 -16.47 -43.89 0.57
C THR A 306 -17.77 -43.99 1.35
N GLY A 307 -18.29 -42.86 1.87
CA GLY A 307 -19.53 -42.83 2.65
C GLY A 307 -20.77 -43.21 1.83
N VAL A 308 -20.72 -43.02 0.51
CA VAL A 308 -21.78 -43.45 -0.41
C VAL A 308 -21.85 -44.99 -0.55
N GLN A 309 -20.80 -45.74 -0.21
CA GLN A 309 -20.79 -47.20 -0.40
C GLN A 309 -21.35 -47.99 0.79
N GLU A 310 -21.57 -47.37 1.95
CA GLU A 310 -21.98 -48.05 3.18
C GLU A 310 -23.46 -47.80 3.57
N GLY A 311 -24.21 -47.01 2.80
CA GLY A 311 -25.64 -46.71 3.01
C GLY A 311 -26.54 -47.30 1.94
#